data_AF-A0A7Y9KLA0-F1
#
_entry.id   AF-A0A7Y9KLA0-F1
#
_cell.length_a   1.000
_cell.length_b   1.000
_cell.length_c   1.000
_cell.angle_alpha   90.00
_cell.angle_beta   90.00
_cell.angle_gamma   90.00
#
_symmetry.space_group_name_H-M   'P 1'
#
loop_
_entity.id
_entity.type
_entity.pdbx_description
1 polymer ?
#
loop_
_entity_poly.entity_id
_entity_poly.type
_entity_poly.pdbx_seq_one_letter_code
_entity_poly.pdbx_strand_id
1 'polypeptide(L)'
;MRILVAYASKYGATEGIAERLGDRLGERGHEVNVRSCADTDDPSGYDAYVVGSAVYEFNWRKAARKFVERHATELSVHPVWLFASGPLGTEEVDKDGNDVLKGAEPKQFAEYEELLHPRGKQVFRGAYEHEKLRGADRMIAWMPALRDLLPNGDFRQWDAIDAWADAIADELAVSASEPLSKS
;
A
#
# COMPACT_ATOMS: atom_id res chain seq x y z
N MET A 1 -4.06 -6.54 19.12
CA MET A 1 -3.55 -5.21 18.74
C MET A 1 -4.55 -4.54 17.85
N ARG A 2 -4.68 -3.22 17.96
CA ARG A 2 -5.45 -2.36 17.07
C ARG A 2 -4.55 -1.91 15.93
N ILE A 3 -4.96 -2.14 14.69
CA ILE A 3 -4.18 -1.82 13.48
C ILE A 3 -4.99 -0.87 12.60
N LEU A 4 -4.32 0.18 12.10
CA LEU A 4 -4.88 1.05 11.07
C LEU A 4 -4.25 0.70 9.72
N VAL A 5 -5.06 0.28 8.76
CA VAL A 5 -4.68 0.19 7.35
C VAL A 5 -5.17 1.45 6.63
N ALA A 6 -4.27 2.41 6.42
CA ALA A 6 -4.57 3.68 5.78
C ALA A 6 -4.20 3.63 4.29
N TYR A 7 -5.09 4.05 3.39
CA TYR A 7 -4.85 3.98 1.94
C TYR A 7 -5.23 5.24 1.16
N ALA A 8 -4.58 5.46 0.02
CA ALA A 8 -5.02 6.43 -0.98
C ALA A 8 -5.23 5.79 -2.36
N SER A 9 -6.49 5.68 -2.78
CA SER A 9 -6.93 5.02 -4.02
C SER A 9 -7.64 6.00 -4.95
N LYS A 10 -7.45 5.90 -6.28
CA LYS A 10 -8.18 6.71 -7.28
C LYS A 10 -9.39 6.01 -7.85
N TYR A 11 -9.26 4.72 -8.16
CA TYR A 11 -10.28 3.90 -8.83
C TYR A 11 -10.57 2.57 -8.12
N GLY A 12 -10.25 2.48 -6.82
CA GLY A 12 -10.60 1.32 -5.98
C GLY A 12 -9.56 0.20 -5.94
N ALA A 13 -8.55 0.19 -6.83
CA ALA A 13 -7.55 -0.89 -6.85
C ALA A 13 -6.78 -1.02 -5.52
N THR A 14 -6.21 0.08 -5.04
CA THR A 14 -5.45 0.15 -3.78
C THR A 14 -6.34 -0.02 -2.56
N GLU A 15 -7.60 0.43 -2.65
CA GLU A 15 -8.62 0.22 -1.61
C GLU A 15 -8.87 -1.27 -1.40
N GLY A 16 -9.11 -2.02 -2.48
CA GLY A 16 -9.31 -3.47 -2.35
C GLY A 16 -8.07 -4.22 -1.81
N ILE A 17 -6.85 -3.70 -2.05
CA ILE A 17 -5.63 -4.24 -1.39
C ILE A 17 -5.71 -3.96 0.12
N ALA A 18 -6.02 -2.73 0.51
CA ALA A 18 -6.13 -2.33 1.91
C ALA A 18 -7.22 -3.12 2.65
N GLU A 19 -8.37 -3.34 2.02
CA GLU A 19 -9.45 -4.18 2.54
C GLU A 19 -8.98 -5.61 2.72
N ARG A 20 -8.31 -6.19 1.72
CA ARG A 20 -7.79 -7.57 1.81
C ARG A 20 -6.77 -7.73 2.93
N LEU A 21 -5.85 -6.78 3.07
CA LEU A 21 -4.91 -6.75 4.20
C LEU A 21 -5.64 -6.67 5.54
N GLY A 22 -6.68 -5.82 5.62
CA GLY A 22 -7.50 -5.65 6.81
C GLY A 22 -8.22 -6.92 7.22
N ASP A 23 -8.91 -7.56 6.26
CA ASP A 23 -9.60 -8.83 6.45
C ASP A 23 -8.63 -9.90 6.94
N ARG A 24 -7.49 -10.05 6.26
CA ARG A 24 -6.51 -11.10 6.59
C ARG A 24 -5.88 -10.88 7.97
N LEU A 25 -5.50 -9.65 8.32
CA LEU A 25 -5.01 -9.33 9.66
C LEU A 25 -6.09 -9.55 10.74
N GLY A 26 -7.37 -9.30 10.40
CA GLY A 26 -8.51 -9.61 11.27
C GLY A 26 -8.69 -11.11 11.52
N GLU A 27 -8.55 -11.94 10.48
CA GLU A 27 -8.54 -13.42 10.60
C GLU A 27 -7.42 -13.92 11.52
N ARG A 28 -6.30 -13.17 11.60
CA ARG A 28 -5.18 -13.43 12.50
C ARG A 28 -5.41 -12.94 13.93
N GLY A 29 -6.58 -12.39 14.24
CA GLY A 29 -7.01 -12.01 15.60
C GLY A 29 -6.71 -10.55 15.98
N HIS A 30 -6.39 -9.69 15.02
CA HIS A 30 -6.21 -8.26 15.25
C HIS A 30 -7.52 -7.47 15.10
N GLU A 31 -7.65 -6.36 15.81
CA GLU A 31 -8.74 -5.39 15.58
C GLU A 31 -8.26 -4.42 14.50
N VAL A 32 -8.85 -4.46 13.31
CA VAL A 32 -8.33 -3.72 12.15
C VAL A 32 -9.34 -2.72 11.62
N ASN A 33 -8.90 -1.48 11.44
CA ASN A 33 -9.68 -0.44 10.76
C ASN A 33 -9.01 -0.12 9.42
N VAL A 34 -9.79 -0.21 8.34
CA VAL A 34 -9.36 0.17 6.99
C VAL A 34 -9.95 1.54 6.67
N ARG A 35 -9.10 2.53 6.37
CA ARG A 35 -9.53 3.93 6.19
C ARG A 35 -8.79 4.62 5.05
N SER A 36 -9.52 5.49 4.35
CA SER A 36 -8.93 6.42 3.39
C SER A 36 -8.07 7.45 4.11
N CYS A 37 -6.83 7.67 3.64
CA CYS A 37 -5.93 8.73 4.14
C CYS A 37 -6.55 10.13 4.04
N ALA A 38 -7.47 10.36 3.09
CA ALA A 38 -8.12 11.66 2.92
C ALA A 38 -9.18 11.93 3.98
N ASP A 39 -9.75 10.88 4.57
CA ASP A 39 -10.87 10.93 5.51
C ASP A 39 -10.44 10.55 6.94
N THR A 40 -9.15 10.44 7.19
CA THR A 40 -8.56 10.14 8.50
C THR A 40 -7.86 11.38 9.04
N ASP A 41 -8.51 12.09 9.95
CA ASP A 41 -7.97 13.30 10.57
C ASP A 41 -7.06 13.03 11.77
N ASP A 42 -7.33 11.95 12.51
CA ASP A 42 -6.55 11.52 13.67
C ASP A 42 -6.26 10.01 13.58
N PRO A 43 -5.00 9.61 13.38
CA PRO A 43 -4.61 8.21 13.39
C PRO A 43 -4.20 7.72 14.79
N SER A 44 -4.44 8.46 15.87
CA SER A 44 -4.05 8.02 17.21
C SER A 44 -4.82 6.80 17.71
N GLY A 45 -4.24 6.09 18.68
CA GLY A 45 -4.90 4.98 19.38
C GLY A 45 -4.80 3.63 18.68
N TYR A 46 -3.95 3.51 17.66
CA TYR A 46 -3.58 2.21 17.10
C TYR A 46 -2.21 1.77 17.62
N ASP A 47 -2.00 0.47 17.66
CA ASP A 47 -0.74 -0.10 18.11
C ASP A 47 0.25 -0.28 16.94
N ALA A 48 -0.25 -0.30 15.70
CA ALA A 48 0.52 -0.50 14.46
C ALA A 48 -0.20 0.07 13.23
N TYR A 49 0.56 0.36 12.17
CA TYR A 49 0.07 1.00 10.95
C TYR A 49 0.53 0.30 9.68
N VAL A 50 -0.38 0.15 8.71
CA VAL A 50 -0.06 -0.22 7.33
C VAL A 50 -0.53 0.92 6.43
N VAL A 51 0.38 1.61 5.76
CA VAL A 51 0.05 2.79 4.96
C VAL A 51 0.37 2.54 3.50
N GLY A 52 -0.59 2.77 2.60
CA GLY A 52 -0.33 2.59 1.19
C GLY A 52 -1.05 3.51 0.24
N SER A 53 -0.59 3.47 -1.01
CA SER A 53 -1.05 4.42 -2.03
C SER A 53 -0.92 3.84 -3.43
N ALA A 54 -1.84 4.25 -4.31
CA ALA A 54 -1.64 4.08 -5.73
C ALA A 54 -0.41 4.87 -6.19
N VAL A 55 0.39 4.26 -7.06
CA VAL A 55 1.54 4.91 -7.71
C VAL A 55 1.13 5.41 -9.09
N TYR A 56 1.35 6.70 -9.32
CA TYR A 56 1.27 7.31 -10.65
C TYR A 56 2.56 8.07 -10.89
N GLU A 57 3.22 7.83 -12.03
CA GLU A 57 4.51 8.45 -12.37
C GLU A 57 5.53 8.33 -11.22
N PHE A 58 5.66 7.13 -10.62
CA PHE A 58 6.55 6.84 -9.49
C PHE A 58 6.27 7.63 -8.19
N ASN A 59 5.10 8.26 -8.09
CA ASN A 59 4.69 9.03 -6.93
C ASN A 59 3.44 8.45 -6.29
N TRP A 60 3.45 8.33 -4.98
CA TRP A 60 2.24 8.17 -4.18
C TRP A 60 1.28 9.34 -4.40
N ARG A 61 -0.02 9.00 -4.34
CA ARG A 61 -1.08 10.00 -4.33
C ARG A 61 -0.87 11.02 -3.22
N LYS A 62 -1.20 12.28 -3.52
CA LYS A 62 -1.07 13.44 -2.61
C LYS A 62 -1.72 13.22 -1.24
N ALA A 63 -2.84 12.50 -1.18
CA ALA A 63 -3.54 12.22 0.09
C ALA A 63 -2.69 11.37 1.04
N ALA A 64 -2.10 10.27 0.57
CA ALA A 64 -1.22 9.43 1.39
C ALA A 64 0.04 10.19 1.83
N ARG A 65 0.66 10.97 0.93
CA ARG A 65 1.85 11.78 1.27
C ARG A 65 1.54 12.78 2.39
N LYS A 66 0.44 13.52 2.25
CA LYS A 66 -0.02 14.46 3.28
C LYS A 66 -0.31 13.77 4.61
N PHE A 67 -0.92 12.59 4.57
CA PHE A 67 -1.22 11.82 5.77
C PHE A 67 0.07 11.43 6.51
N VAL A 68 1.05 10.85 5.80
CA VAL A 68 2.36 10.50 6.37
C VAL A 68 3.07 11.73 6.92
N GLU A 69 3.19 12.79 6.12
CA GLU A 69 3.89 14.02 6.53
C GLU A 69 3.24 14.69 7.74
N ARG A 70 1.91 14.71 7.80
CA ARG A 70 1.17 15.32 8.92
C ARG A 70 1.27 14.52 10.21
N HIS A 71 1.30 13.19 10.10
CA HIS A 71 1.22 12.29 11.26
C HIS A 71 2.53 11.56 11.53
N ALA A 72 3.64 12.00 10.94
CA ALA A 72 4.93 11.33 11.04
C ALA A 72 5.37 11.04 12.48
N THR A 73 5.13 11.97 13.41
CA THR A 73 5.47 11.80 14.84
C THR A 73 4.69 10.67 15.50
N GLU A 74 3.41 10.51 15.17
CA GLU A 74 2.59 9.41 15.69
C GLU A 74 3.02 8.09 15.02
N LEU A 75 3.17 8.10 13.70
CA LEU A 75 3.51 6.89 12.95
C LEU A 75 4.89 6.34 13.34
N SER A 76 5.89 7.20 13.54
CA SER A 76 7.29 6.78 13.76
C SER A 76 7.57 6.13 15.11
N VAL A 77 6.68 6.30 16.10
CA VAL A 77 6.81 5.65 17.42
C VAL A 77 6.13 4.28 17.47
N HIS A 78 5.53 3.83 16.37
CA HIS A 78 4.83 2.56 16.24
C HIS A 78 5.43 1.70 15.11
N PRO A 79 5.17 0.38 15.10
CA PRO A 79 5.41 -0.45 13.93
C PRO A 79 4.65 0.04 12.69
N VAL A 80 5.38 0.33 11.61
CA VAL A 80 4.81 0.79 10.34
C VAL A 80 5.25 -0.11 9.19
N TRP A 81 4.32 -0.46 8.31
CA TRP A 81 4.60 -1.04 7.00
C TRP A 81 4.06 -0.15 5.89
N LEU A 82 4.78 -0.09 4.77
CA LEU A 82 4.37 0.71 3.61
C LEU A 82 4.03 -0.21 2.42
N PHE A 83 2.96 0.11 1.68
CA PHE A 83 2.70 -0.59 0.43
C PHE A 83 2.35 0.35 -0.72
N ALA A 84 2.66 -0.09 -1.93
CA ALA A 84 2.41 0.63 -3.16
C ALA A 84 1.54 -0.24 -4.08
N SER A 85 0.65 0.39 -4.83
CA SER A 85 -0.21 -0.29 -5.81
C SER A 85 0.07 0.24 -7.21
N GLY A 86 0.48 -0.68 -8.10
CA GLY A 86 1.05 -0.45 -9.43
C GLY A 86 2.33 -1.30 -9.54
N PRO A 87 2.76 -1.81 -10.72
CA PRO A 87 2.32 -1.57 -12.10
C PRO A 87 1.14 -2.47 -12.54
N LEU A 88 0.73 -2.32 -13.80
CA LEU A 88 -0.28 -3.14 -14.47
C LEU A 88 0.41 -4.24 -15.31
N GLY A 89 -0.37 -5.22 -15.77
CA GLY A 89 0.16 -6.34 -16.55
C GLY A 89 0.68 -7.48 -15.68
N THR A 90 1.18 -8.52 -16.32
CA THR A 90 1.65 -9.76 -15.68
C THR A 90 3.16 -9.98 -15.86
N GLU A 91 3.83 -9.08 -16.56
CA GLU A 91 5.25 -9.15 -16.88
C GLU A 91 6.08 -9.03 -15.60
N GLU A 92 6.88 -10.05 -15.30
CA GLU A 92 7.78 -10.05 -14.14
C GLU A 92 9.03 -9.20 -14.37
N VAL A 93 9.51 -9.16 -15.61
CA VAL A 93 10.69 -8.40 -16.03
C VAL A 93 10.36 -7.37 -17.10
N ASP A 94 11.04 -6.23 -17.05
CA ASP A 94 10.93 -5.18 -18.04
C ASP A 94 11.77 -5.49 -19.30
N LYS A 95 11.70 -4.59 -20.29
CA LYS A 95 12.45 -4.71 -21.54
C LYS A 95 13.98 -4.74 -21.37
N ASP A 96 14.48 -4.26 -20.23
CA ASP A 96 15.89 -4.17 -19.88
C ASP A 96 16.31 -5.33 -18.95
N GLY A 97 15.38 -6.25 -18.63
CA GLY A 97 15.62 -7.45 -17.81
C GLY A 97 15.50 -7.22 -16.30
N ASN A 98 15.00 -6.07 -15.85
CA ASN A 98 14.86 -5.76 -14.42
C ASN A 98 13.50 -6.19 -13.89
N ASP A 99 13.43 -6.51 -12.59
CA ASP A 99 12.17 -6.79 -11.90
C ASP A 99 11.23 -5.59 -11.96
N VAL A 100 10.04 -5.83 -12.50
CA VAL A 100 9.01 -4.81 -12.76
C VAL A 100 8.46 -4.19 -11.48
N LEU A 101 8.33 -4.96 -10.40
CA LEU A 101 7.81 -4.46 -9.12
C LEU A 101 8.87 -3.61 -8.41
N LYS A 102 10.13 -4.05 -8.43
CA LYS A 102 11.25 -3.25 -7.88
C LYS A 102 11.44 -1.94 -8.63
N GLY A 103 11.36 -1.99 -9.97
CA GLY A 103 11.43 -0.79 -10.80
C GLY A 103 10.27 0.19 -10.59
N ALA A 104 9.13 -0.30 -10.07
CA ALA A 104 7.93 0.48 -9.79
C ALA A 104 7.90 1.05 -8.35
N GLU A 105 8.95 0.88 -7.56
CA GLU A 105 9.02 1.45 -6.22
C GLU A 105 8.81 2.97 -6.26
N PRO A 106 7.86 3.51 -5.48
CA PRO A 106 7.65 4.94 -5.42
C PRO A 106 8.80 5.58 -4.66
N LYS A 107 9.19 6.80 -5.06
CA LYS A 107 10.25 7.56 -4.36
C LYS A 107 9.97 7.75 -2.86
N GLN A 108 8.70 7.72 -2.46
CA GLN A 108 8.25 7.79 -1.06
C GLN A 108 8.82 6.67 -0.18
N PHE A 109 9.12 5.50 -0.74
CA PHE A 109 9.76 4.44 0.01
C PHE A 109 11.15 4.82 0.50
N ALA A 110 11.88 5.62 -0.26
CA ALA A 110 13.16 6.17 0.18
C ALA A 110 12.96 7.39 1.08
N GLU A 111 12.06 8.31 0.71
CA GLU A 111 11.77 9.53 1.49
C GLU A 111 11.29 9.22 2.93
N TYR A 112 10.57 8.11 3.12
CA TYR A 112 9.98 7.76 4.42
C TYR A 112 10.79 6.73 5.22
N GLU A 113 11.91 6.23 4.68
CA GLU A 113 12.78 5.29 5.39
C GLU A 113 13.33 5.91 6.68
N GLU A 114 13.87 7.12 6.60
CA GLU A 114 14.41 7.85 7.75
C GLU A 114 13.31 8.47 8.62
N LEU A 115 12.14 8.75 8.03
CA LEU A 115 11.05 9.42 8.75
C LEU A 115 10.26 8.47 9.63
N LEU A 116 10.00 7.25 9.14
CA LEU A 116 9.11 6.29 9.78
C LEU A 116 9.80 5.00 10.23
N HIS A 117 11.01 4.72 9.72
CA HIS A 117 11.70 3.44 9.93
C HIS A 117 10.78 2.23 9.70
N PRO A 118 10.17 2.12 8.50
CA PRO A 118 9.19 1.09 8.24
C PRO A 118 9.83 -0.29 8.37
N ARG A 119 9.11 -1.22 9.02
CA ARG A 119 9.56 -2.62 9.18
C ARG A 119 9.56 -3.38 7.86
N GLY A 120 8.70 -2.99 6.92
CA GLY A 120 8.65 -3.56 5.59
C GLY A 120 8.00 -2.63 4.57
N LYS A 121 8.40 -2.82 3.31
CA LYS A 121 7.86 -2.10 2.16
C LYS A 121 7.52 -3.11 1.07
N GLN A 122 6.34 -2.98 0.45
CA GLN A 122 5.90 -3.92 -0.58
C GLN A 122 5.25 -3.20 -1.76
N VAL A 123 5.65 -3.56 -2.98
CA VAL A 123 4.94 -3.16 -4.20
C VAL A 123 4.02 -4.30 -4.62
N PHE A 124 2.75 -3.98 -4.83
CA PHE A 124 1.74 -4.89 -5.36
C PHE A 124 1.28 -4.41 -6.73
N ARG A 125 0.94 -5.36 -7.60
CA ARG A 125 0.30 -5.04 -8.88
C ARG A 125 -1.03 -4.31 -8.67
N GLY A 126 -1.37 -3.47 -9.63
CA GLY A 126 -2.60 -2.70 -9.63
C GLY A 126 -3.75 -3.40 -10.36
N ALA A 127 -4.89 -2.72 -10.39
CA ALA A 127 -6.02 -3.05 -11.25
C ALA A 127 -6.41 -1.81 -12.04
N TYR A 128 -6.85 -2.01 -13.27
CA TYR A 128 -7.26 -0.93 -14.16
C TYR A 128 -8.48 -1.38 -14.98
N GLU A 129 -9.62 -0.79 -14.67
CA GLU A 129 -10.87 -1.07 -15.38
C GLU A 129 -11.31 0.18 -16.13
N HIS A 130 -11.30 0.10 -17.47
CA HIS A 130 -11.61 1.21 -18.36
C HIS A 130 -13.01 1.79 -18.09
N GLU A 131 -13.95 0.95 -17.67
CA GLU A 131 -15.34 1.33 -17.35
C GLU A 131 -15.45 2.19 -16.08
N LYS A 132 -14.52 2.03 -15.12
CA LYS A 132 -14.49 2.81 -13.88
C LYS A 132 -13.84 4.19 -14.06
N LEU A 133 -13.18 4.43 -15.20
CA LEU A 133 -12.50 5.69 -15.48
C LEU A 133 -13.46 6.84 -15.71
N ARG A 134 -13.03 8.03 -15.32
CA ARG A 134 -13.81 9.28 -15.44
C ARG A 134 -12.95 10.39 -16.04
N GLY A 135 -13.60 11.34 -16.71
CA GLY A 135 -12.95 12.55 -17.21
C GLY A 135 -11.77 12.29 -18.16
N ALA A 136 -10.64 12.98 -17.91
CA ALA A 136 -9.45 12.90 -18.73
C ALA A 136 -8.83 11.49 -18.76
N ASP A 137 -8.84 10.76 -17.65
CA ASP A 137 -8.30 9.39 -17.59
C ASP A 137 -9.07 8.44 -18.52
N ARG A 138 -10.39 8.63 -18.63
CA ARG A 138 -11.21 7.86 -19.58
C ARG A 138 -10.81 8.19 -21.01
N MET A 139 -10.56 9.45 -21.36
CA MET A 139 -10.09 9.80 -22.71
C MET A 139 -8.72 9.19 -23.00
N ILE A 140 -7.83 9.20 -22.01
CA ILE A 140 -6.47 8.63 -22.11
C ILE A 140 -6.49 7.13 -22.40
N ALA A 141 -7.34 6.36 -21.71
CA ALA A 141 -7.44 4.91 -21.91
C ALA A 141 -7.92 4.51 -23.32
N TRP A 142 -8.59 5.41 -24.03
CA TRP A 142 -9.03 5.19 -25.41
C TRP A 142 -8.00 5.62 -26.45
N MET A 143 -6.88 6.22 -26.05
CA MET A 143 -5.79 6.56 -26.97
C MET A 143 -5.02 5.29 -27.37
N PRO A 144 -4.93 4.95 -28.67
CA PRO A 144 -4.30 3.70 -29.12
C PRO A 144 -2.86 3.53 -28.62
N ALA A 145 -2.09 4.62 -28.56
CA ALA A 145 -0.69 4.59 -28.11
C ALA A 145 -0.49 4.25 -26.63
N LEU A 146 -1.51 4.41 -25.79
CA LEU A 146 -1.43 4.15 -24.34
C LEU A 146 -2.26 2.94 -23.90
N ARG A 147 -3.14 2.44 -24.77
CA ARG A 147 -4.01 1.31 -24.47
C ARG A 147 -3.23 0.05 -24.13
N ASP A 148 -2.14 -0.20 -24.85
CA ASP A 148 -1.29 -1.38 -24.62
C ASP A 148 -0.43 -1.24 -23.36
N LEU A 149 -0.11 0.00 -22.95
CA LEU A 149 0.62 0.30 -21.71
C LEU A 149 -0.28 0.32 -20.47
N LEU A 150 -1.59 0.43 -20.66
CA LEU A 150 -2.61 0.46 -19.61
C LEU A 150 -3.62 -0.67 -19.83
N PRO A 151 -3.16 -1.93 -19.76
CA PRO A 151 -4.01 -3.08 -20.04
C PRO A 151 -5.18 -3.10 -19.08
N ASN A 152 -6.37 -3.38 -19.62
CA ASN A 152 -7.59 -3.50 -18.83
C ASN A 152 -7.59 -4.84 -18.09
N GLY A 153 -7.71 -4.82 -16.77
CA GLY A 153 -7.78 -6.03 -15.97
C GLY A 153 -7.44 -5.80 -14.50
N ASP A 154 -7.64 -6.85 -13.72
CA ASP A 154 -7.14 -6.95 -12.35
C ASP A 154 -5.87 -7.80 -12.35
N PHE A 155 -4.75 -7.20 -11.94
CA PHE A 155 -3.46 -7.87 -11.89
C PHE A 155 -3.00 -8.08 -10.44
N ARG A 156 -3.83 -7.70 -9.46
CA ARG A 156 -3.52 -7.89 -8.05
C ARG A 156 -3.31 -9.37 -7.77
N GLN A 157 -2.16 -9.66 -7.16
CA GLN A 157 -1.80 -11.02 -6.76
C GLN A 157 -2.31 -11.22 -5.32
N TRP A 158 -3.55 -11.65 -5.19
CA TRP A 158 -4.24 -11.76 -3.89
C TRP A 158 -3.51 -12.67 -2.91
N ASP A 159 -2.97 -13.81 -3.37
CA ASP A 159 -2.19 -14.71 -2.53
C ASP A 159 -0.91 -14.03 -1.98
N ALA A 160 -0.28 -13.14 -2.76
CA ALA A 160 0.88 -12.38 -2.31
C ALA A 160 0.50 -11.30 -1.28
N ILE A 161 -0.69 -10.70 -1.42
CA ILE A 161 -1.23 -9.74 -0.44
C ILE A 161 -1.53 -10.46 0.87
N ASP A 162 -2.13 -11.65 0.80
CA ASP A 162 -2.43 -12.48 1.98
C ASP A 162 -1.15 -12.93 2.69
N ALA A 163 -0.16 -13.41 1.93
CA ALA A 163 1.13 -13.82 2.48
C ALA A 163 1.85 -12.66 3.18
N TRP A 164 1.75 -11.44 2.64
CA TRP A 164 2.35 -10.27 3.28
C TRP A 164 1.59 -9.86 4.55
N ALA A 165 0.26 -9.91 4.56
CA ALA A 165 -0.53 -9.71 5.78
C ALA A 165 -0.19 -10.75 6.85
N ASP A 166 -0.01 -12.02 6.46
CA ASP A 166 0.39 -13.09 7.36
C ASP A 166 1.77 -12.83 7.98
N ALA A 167 2.73 -12.37 7.18
CA ALA A 167 4.06 -11.99 7.67
C ALA A 167 4.01 -10.82 8.66
N ILE A 168 3.20 -9.79 8.39
CA ILE A 168 2.99 -8.66 9.31
C ILE A 168 2.42 -9.16 10.65
N ALA A 169 1.41 -10.04 10.61
CA ALA A 169 0.83 -10.62 11.81
C ALA A 169 1.85 -11.44 12.63
N ASP A 170 2.70 -12.21 11.96
CA ASP A 170 3.78 -12.97 12.60
C ASP A 170 4.79 -12.05 13.30
N GLU A 171 5.25 -10.99 12.62
CA GLU A 171 6.18 -10.00 13.20
C GLU A 171 5.59 -9.29 14.43
N LEU A 172 4.28 -8.97 14.39
CA LEU A 172 3.56 -8.38 15.51
C LEU A 172 3.43 -9.36 16.69
N ALA A 173 3.20 -10.65 16.41
CA ALA A 173 3.12 -11.68 17.45
C ALA A 173 4.45 -11.88 18.18
N VAL A 174 5.57 -11.87 17.44
CA VAL A 174 6.92 -11.96 18.03
C VAL A 174 7.20 -10.75 18.91
N SER A 175 6.88 -9.54 18.43
CA SER A 175 7.08 -8.29 19.19
C SER A 175 6.28 -8.24 20.50
N ALA A 176 5.12 -8.89 20.55
CA ALA A 176 4.30 -8.99 21.77
C ALA A 176 4.87 -10.02 22.77
N SER A 177 5.72 -10.94 22.30
CA SER A 177 6.28 -12.04 23.10
C SER A 177 7.65 -11.74 23.71
N GLU A 178 8.34 -10.69 23.28
CA GLU A 178 9.56 -10.19 23.95
C GLU A 178 9.17 -9.22 25.09
N PRO A 179 9.22 -9.64 26.37
CA PRO A 179 9.11 -8.68 27.46
C PRO A 179 10.36 -7.81 27.46
N LEU A 180 10.17 -6.49 27.64
CA LEU A 180 11.24 -5.51 27.88
C LEU A 180 12.28 -6.06 28.87
N SER A 181 13.41 -6.53 28.33
CA SER A 181 14.63 -6.70 29.10
C SER A 181 15.09 -5.29 29.49
N LYS A 182 14.72 -4.89 30.70
CA LYS A 182 15.19 -3.67 31.35
C LYS A 182 16.72 -3.58 31.24
N SER A 183 17.21 -2.40 30.87
CA SER A 183 18.54 -1.92 31.23
C SER A 183 18.40 -0.50 31.74
#